data_AF-A0A7W6XY28-F1
#
_entry.id   AF-A0A7W6XY28-F1
#
_cell.length_a   1.000
_cell.length_b   1.000
_cell.length_c   1.000
_cell.angle_alpha   90.00
_cell.angle_beta   90.00
_cell.angle_gamma   90.00
#
_symmetry.space_group_name_H-M   'P 1'
#
loop_
_entity.id
_entity.type
_entity.pdbx_description
1 polymer ?
#
loop_
_entity_poly.entity_id
_entity_poly.type
_entity_poly.pdbx_seq_one_letter_code
_entity_poly.pdbx_strand_id
1 'polypeptide(L)'
;MHQGESGGGGTTVYFECEKLDETVGSLSEAGLRFVTGPEDKSWLWREAELFDPGGNRIILYFAGSNRTDPPWRVDKAERPK
;
A
#
# COMPACT_ATOMS: atom_id res chain seq x y z
N MET A 1 10.04 -22.02 -12.20
CA MET A 1 10.17 -20.93 -11.23
C MET A 1 10.71 -19.73 -11.99
N HIS A 2 9.85 -18.75 -12.29
CA HIS A 2 10.28 -17.51 -12.95
C HIS A 2 10.64 -16.53 -11.82
N GLN A 3 11.85 -16.63 -11.27
CA GLN A 3 12.35 -15.59 -10.39
C GLN A 3 12.93 -14.50 -11.30
N GLY A 4 12.31 -13.32 -11.27
CA GLY A 4 12.91 -12.10 -11.81
C GLY A 4 14.22 -11.83 -11.08
N GLU A 5 15.20 -11.30 -11.80
CA GLU A 5 16.58 -11.15 -11.36
C GLU A 5 16.70 -10.41 -10.02
N SER A 6 17.50 -10.99 -9.11
CA SER A 6 17.99 -10.37 -7.88
C SER A 6 18.90 -9.18 -8.21
N GLY A 7 18.33 -8.03 -8.57
CA GLY A 7 19.11 -6.84 -8.91
C GLY A 7 18.33 -5.66 -9.49
N GLY A 8 17.10 -5.86 -9.97
CA GLY A 8 16.22 -4.77 -10.40
C GLY A 8 15.30 -4.34 -9.26
N GLY A 9 15.27 -3.06 -8.89
CA GLY A 9 14.28 -2.54 -7.96
C GLY A 9 12.88 -2.84 -8.48
N GLY A 10 12.21 -3.82 -7.88
CA GLY A 10 10.88 -4.27 -8.29
C GLY A 10 9.88 -3.11 -8.29
N THR A 11 8.87 -3.18 -9.15
CA THR A 11 7.83 -2.14 -9.20
C THR A 11 7.04 -2.16 -7.89
N THR A 12 6.72 -1.00 -7.35
CA THR A 12 5.76 -0.91 -6.23
C THR A 12 4.35 -0.69 -6.78
N VAL A 13 3.42 -1.57 -6.42
CA VAL A 13 2.02 -1.51 -6.83
C VAL A 13 1.14 -1.34 -5.61
N TYR A 14 0.19 -0.39 -5.69
CA TYR A 14 -0.75 -0.09 -4.61
C TYR A 14 -2.15 -0.56 -4.99
N PHE A 15 -2.80 -1.30 -4.09
CA PHE A 15 -4.20 -1.69 -4.21
C PHE A 15 -4.98 -1.12 -3.03
N GLU A 16 -6.05 -0.37 -3.32
CA GLU A 16 -6.93 0.16 -2.28
C GLU A 16 -7.93 -0.93 -1.84
N CYS A 17 -8.05 -1.15 -0.54
CA CYS A 17 -8.93 -2.13 0.08
C CYS A 17 -9.71 -1.48 1.22
N GLU A 18 -11.03 -1.34 1.09
CA GLU A 18 -11.88 -0.76 2.15
C GLU A 18 -11.83 -1.58 3.44
N LYS A 19 -11.78 -2.92 3.31
CA LYS A 19 -11.67 -3.86 4.42
C LYS A 19 -10.26 -4.44 4.51
N LEU A 20 -9.27 -3.57 4.73
CA LEU A 20 -7.86 -3.94 4.65
C LEU A 20 -7.50 -5.11 5.58
N ASP A 21 -7.85 -5.04 6.87
CA ASP A 21 -7.50 -6.07 7.85
C ASP A 21 -8.12 -7.43 7.53
N GLU A 22 -9.41 -7.45 7.14
CA GLU A 22 -10.09 -8.67 6.69
C GLU A 22 -9.41 -9.25 5.45
N THR A 23 -9.09 -8.40 4.46
CA THR A 23 -8.42 -8.80 3.22
C THR A 23 -7.05 -9.41 3.49
N VAL A 24 -6.25 -8.77 4.34
CA VAL A 24 -4.92 -9.29 4.73
C VAL A 24 -5.06 -10.61 5.49
N GLY A 25 -6.05 -10.75 6.36
CA GLY A 25 -6.36 -12.01 7.04
C GLY A 25 -6.66 -13.13 6.06
N SER A 26 -7.63 -12.94 5.16
CA SER A 26 -8.01 -13.95 4.15
C SER A 26 -6.86 -14.31 3.21
N LEU A 27 -6.05 -13.33 2.79
CA LEU A 27 -4.89 -13.59 1.94
C LEU A 27 -3.76 -14.33 2.69
N SER A 28 -3.57 -14.03 3.97
CA SER A 28 -2.60 -14.76 4.81
C SER A 28 -3.03 -16.21 5.00
N GLU A 29 -4.32 -16.47 5.22
CA GLU A 29 -4.90 -17.82 5.28
C GLU A 29 -4.74 -18.58 3.95
N ALA A 30 -4.83 -17.86 2.83
CA ALA A 30 -4.56 -18.41 1.50
C ALA A 30 -3.06 -18.65 1.21
N GLY A 31 -2.16 -18.32 2.15
CA GLY A 31 -0.74 -18.63 2.08
C GLY A 31 0.16 -17.49 1.60
N LEU A 32 -0.36 -16.27 1.43
CA LEU A 32 0.48 -15.10 1.14
C LEU A 32 1.22 -14.67 2.42
N ARG A 33 2.47 -14.22 2.25
CA ARG A 33 3.31 -13.76 3.37
C ARG A 33 3.49 -12.26 3.30
N PHE A 34 2.99 -11.58 4.32
CA PHE A 34 3.18 -10.15 4.49
C PHE A 34 4.50 -9.89 5.22
N VAL A 35 5.20 -8.84 4.79
CA VAL A 35 6.37 -8.28 5.48
C VAL A 35 5.91 -7.46 6.68
N THR A 36 4.88 -6.65 6.49
CA THR A 36 4.17 -5.95 7.56
C THR A 36 2.66 -6.16 7.42
N GLY A 37 2.00 -6.44 8.54
CA GLY A 37 0.54 -6.48 8.60
C GLY A 37 -0.08 -5.08 8.53
N PRO A 38 -1.42 -4.97 8.60
CA PRO A 38 -2.11 -3.69 8.55
C PRO A 38 -1.67 -2.78 9.69
N GLU A 39 -1.08 -1.64 9.36
CA GLU A 39 -0.59 -0.65 10.32
C GLU A 39 -0.91 0.77 9.87
N ASP A 40 -1.20 1.64 10.83
CA ASP A 40 -1.48 3.06 10.55
C ASP A 40 -0.16 3.80 10.31
N LYS A 41 -0.16 4.62 9.25
CA LYS A 41 1.01 5.40 8.83
C LYS A 41 0.87 6.86 9.21
N SER A 42 1.99 7.57 9.28
CA SER A 42 2.02 9.00 9.62
C SER A 42 1.29 9.90 8.62
N TRP A 43 1.07 9.41 7.39
CA TRP A 43 0.24 10.05 6.37
C TRP A 43 -1.24 9.63 6.43
N LEU A 44 -1.68 9.09 7.56
CA LEU A 44 -3.09 8.78 7.87
C LEU A 44 -3.74 7.73 6.96
N TRP A 45 -2.92 6.86 6.36
CA TRP A 45 -3.39 5.66 5.66
C TRP A 45 -3.10 4.44 6.53
N ARG A 46 -3.92 3.40 6.39
CA ARG A 46 -3.61 2.07 6.91
C ARG A 46 -3.02 1.24 5.78
N GLU A 47 -1.90 0.58 5.99
CA GLU A 47 -1.17 -0.15 4.95
C GLU A 47 -0.68 -1.52 5.42
N ALA A 48 -0.60 -2.47 4.50
CA ALA A 48 0.08 -3.75 4.67
C ALA A 48 0.97 -4.03 3.46
N GLU A 49 2.12 -4.68 3.67
CA GLU A 49 3.15 -4.88 2.64
C GLU A 49 3.43 -6.37 2.40
N LEU A 50 3.60 -6.74 1.13
CA LEU A 50 4.16 -8.02 0.73
C LEU A 50 5.03 -7.90 -0.53
N PHE A 51 5.72 -8.98 -0.88
CA PHE A 51 6.42 -9.12 -2.15
C PHE A 51 5.84 -10.28 -2.96
N ASP A 52 5.68 -10.07 -4.26
CA ASP A 52 5.33 -11.15 -5.17
C ASP A 52 6.55 -12.03 -5.52
N PRO A 53 6.36 -13.20 -6.16
CA PRO A 53 7.48 -14.07 -6.54
C PRO A 53 8.47 -13.46 -7.53
N GLY A 54 8.09 -12.39 -8.22
CA GLY A 54 8.95 -11.61 -9.12
C GLY A 54 9.75 -10.51 -8.41
N GLY A 55 9.56 -10.34 -7.10
CA GLY A 55 10.23 -9.32 -6.30
C GLY A 55 9.57 -7.94 -6.37
N ASN A 56 8.36 -7.82 -6.94
CA ASN A 56 7.62 -6.56 -6.91
C ASN A 56 7.07 -6.32 -5.50
N ARG A 57 7.12 -5.06 -5.06
CA ARG A 57 6.56 -4.64 -3.77
C ARG A 57 5.07 -4.38 -3.96
N ILE A 58 4.23 -4.99 -3.15
CA ILE A 58 2.79 -4.77 -3.17
C ILE A 58 2.39 -4.13 -1.84
N ILE A 59 1.66 -3.02 -1.94
CA ILE A 59 1.04 -2.36 -0.79
C ILE A 59 -0.48 -2.47 -0.94
N LEU A 60 -1.12 -3.11 0.05
CA LEU A 60 -2.56 -3.01 0.23
C LEU A 60 -2.82 -1.86 1.20
N TYR A 61 -3.73 -0.95 0.86
CA TYR A 61 -3.97 0.22 1.70
C TYR A 61 -5.44 0.62 1.81
N PHE A 62 -5.75 1.32 2.90
CA PHE A 62 -7.00 2.06 3.06
C PHE A 62 -6.67 3.51 3.43
N ALA A 63 -7.00 4.45 2.54
CA ALA A 63 -6.72 5.87 2.74
C ALA A 63 -7.93 6.69 3.23
N GLY A 64 -9.15 6.14 3.12
CA GLY A 64 -10.38 6.81 3.55
C GLY A 64 -10.54 8.22 2.94
N SER A 65 -11.05 9.15 3.74
CA SER A 65 -11.21 10.57 3.32
C SER A 65 -9.89 11.23 2.96
N ASN A 66 -8.78 10.81 3.58
CA ASN A 66 -7.46 11.41 3.35
C ASN A 66 -6.91 11.14 1.95
N ARG A 67 -7.52 10.22 1.18
CA ARG A 67 -7.19 10.02 -0.24
C ARG A 67 -7.53 11.25 -1.08
N THR A 68 -8.65 11.89 -0.78
CA THR A 68 -9.16 13.06 -1.52
C THR A 68 -9.00 14.36 -0.76
N ASP A 69 -9.02 14.30 0.57
CA ASP A 69 -9.01 15.45 1.46
C ASP A 69 -7.97 15.31 2.59
N PRO A 70 -6.67 15.22 2.24
CA PRO A 70 -5.62 15.12 3.25
C PRO A 70 -5.36 16.46 3.94
N PRO A 71 -4.82 16.46 5.18
CA PRO A 71 -4.52 17.69 5.92
C PRO A 71 -3.42 18.56 5.29
N TRP A 72 -2.63 18.02 4.37
CA TRP A 72 -1.61 18.76 3.61
C TRP A 72 -2.12 19.29 2.26
N ARG A 73 -3.43 19.18 1.99
CA ARG A 73 -4.03 19.72 0.78
C ARG A 73 -3.83 21.24 0.73
N VAL A 74 -3.22 21.73 -0.34
CA VAL A 74 -3.05 23.17 -0.57
C VAL A 74 -4.29 23.71 -1.26
N ASP A 75 -4.88 24.76 -0.70
CA ASP A 75 -5.99 25.46 -1.32
C ASP A 75 -5.54 26.22 -2.57
N LYS A 76 -6.37 26.19 -3.63
CA LYS A 76 -6.04 26.87 -4.90
C LYS A 76 -5.80 28.38 -4.75
N ALA A 77 -6.29 28.99 -3.66
CA ALA A 77 -6.12 30.40 -3.36
C ALA A 77 -4.70 30.77 -2.88
N GLU A 78 -3.89 29.80 -2.45
CA GLU A 78 -2.57 30.04 -1.87
C GLU A 78 -1.41 29.82 -2.85
N ARG A 79 -1.68 29.63 -4.15
CA ARG A 79 -0.60 29.53 -5.15
C ARG A 79 0.02 30.92 -5.37
N PRO A 80 1.30 31.17 -5.00
CA PRO A 80 1.98 32.38 -5.43
C PRO A 80 2.07 32.37 -6.97
N LYS A 81 1.84 33.54 -7.58
CA LYS A 81 1.95 33.76 -9.04
C LYS A 81 3.39 33.57 -9.52
#